data_AF-A0A972T1F4-F1
#
_entry.id   AF-A0A972T1F4-F1
#
_cell.length_a   1.000
_cell.length_b   1.000
_cell.length_c   1.000
_cell.angle_alpha   90.00
_cell.angle_beta   90.00
_cell.angle_gamma   90.00
#
_symmetry.space_group_name_H-M   'P 1'
#
loop_
_entity.id
_entity.type
_entity.pdbx_description
1 polymer ?
#
loop_
_entity_poly.entity_id
_entity_poly.type
_entity_poly.pdbx_seq_one_letter_code
_entity_poly.pdbx_strand_id
1 'polypeptide(L)'
;MPLPNASKVLLLQDCKISKMTADSGTEPTYDVAVDIPGIQTLELTPEMETKILEGDDEILDIFSRVRLINFTWNSAKIPLDVLKILLGGTVTLTGTTPSQQNVYSLASEHPGWFKLEGQAVYAEEGLGDVHVVLYKCKCTGGAAFSIGNEFAVLKATGQAIRTASNKKLLDIVFNETATPIA
;
A
#
# COMPACT_ATOMS: atom_id res chain seq x y z
N MET A 1 4.74 -12.72 -28.22
CA MET A 1 5.72 -11.60 -28.30
C MET A 1 6.21 -11.38 -26.86
N PRO A 2 7.51 -11.18 -26.59
CA PRO A 2 7.94 -10.94 -25.21
C PRO A 2 7.30 -9.65 -24.67
N LEU A 3 6.90 -9.67 -23.39
CA LEU A 3 6.37 -8.50 -22.70
C LEU A 3 7.40 -7.35 -22.72
N PRO A 4 6.97 -6.11 -22.95
CA PRO A 4 7.87 -4.98 -22.98
C PRO A 4 8.37 -4.63 -21.57
N ASN A 5 9.63 -4.23 -21.46
CA ASN A 5 10.26 -3.82 -20.19
C ASN A 5 9.93 -2.38 -19.77
N ALA A 6 9.13 -1.67 -20.58
CA ALA A 6 8.64 -0.32 -20.32
C ALA A 6 7.25 -0.18 -20.95
N SER A 7 6.30 0.41 -20.22
CA SER A 7 4.96 0.69 -20.71
C SER A 7 4.45 1.99 -20.11
N LYS A 8 3.58 2.68 -20.84
CA LYS A 8 2.72 3.72 -20.27
C LYS A 8 1.73 3.04 -19.34
N VAL A 9 1.54 3.60 -18.16
CA VAL A 9 0.58 3.11 -17.16
C VAL A 9 -0.34 4.25 -16.79
N LEU A 10 -1.64 4.02 -16.88
CA LEU A 10 -2.68 4.99 -16.50
C LEU A 10 -3.81 4.24 -15.78
N LEU A 11 -4.64 4.99 -15.05
CA LEU A 11 -5.86 4.50 -14.38
C LEU A 11 -5.60 3.40 -13.33
N LEU A 12 -5.30 3.83 -12.11
CA LEU A 12 -5.39 2.96 -10.93
C LEU A 12 -6.88 2.62 -10.71
N GLN A 13 -7.24 1.37 -10.99
CA GLN A 13 -8.63 0.93 -10.99
C GLN A 13 -9.02 0.24 -9.68
N ASP A 14 -8.09 -0.50 -9.08
CA ASP A 14 -8.32 -1.26 -7.86
C ASP A 14 -7.10 -1.13 -6.93
N CYS A 15 -7.35 -1.13 -5.62
CA CYS A 15 -6.31 -1.16 -4.61
C CYS A 15 -6.81 -1.93 -3.39
N LYS A 16 -6.08 -2.98 -3.00
CA LYS A 16 -6.43 -3.85 -1.89
C LYS A 16 -5.36 -3.85 -0.82
N ILE A 17 -5.79 -4.07 0.41
CA ILE A 17 -4.90 -4.25 1.55
C ILE A 17 -5.19 -5.55 2.29
N SER A 18 -4.13 -6.25 2.65
CA SER A 18 -4.24 -7.56 3.30
C SER A 18 -3.43 -7.54 4.60
N LYS A 19 -4.09 -7.75 5.74
CA LYS A 19 -3.41 -7.71 7.04
C LYS A 19 -2.37 -8.84 7.12
N MET A 20 -1.13 -8.54 7.49
CA MET A 20 -0.08 -9.54 7.64
C MET A 20 -0.22 -10.24 9.01
N THR A 21 -0.34 -11.57 9.00
CA THR A 21 -0.55 -12.37 10.21
C THR A 21 0.72 -13.02 10.74
N ALA A 22 1.66 -13.38 9.86
CA ALA A 22 2.98 -13.88 10.25
C ALA A 22 4.08 -13.49 9.25
N ASP A 23 5.27 -13.23 9.78
CA ASP A 23 6.52 -13.00 9.03
C ASP A 23 7.68 -13.63 9.82
N SER A 24 7.61 -14.95 10.03
CA SER A 24 8.47 -15.72 10.95
C SER A 24 9.51 -16.61 10.25
N GLY A 25 9.82 -16.35 8.97
CA GLY A 25 10.90 -17.03 8.22
C GLY A 25 10.45 -17.92 7.06
N THR A 26 9.16 -18.22 6.94
CA THR A 26 8.50 -18.77 5.74
C THR A 26 7.83 -17.65 4.93
N GLU A 27 7.23 -17.94 3.77
CA GLU A 27 6.48 -16.93 3.01
C GLU A 27 5.47 -16.19 3.92
N PRO A 28 5.40 -14.86 3.82
CA PRO A 28 4.55 -14.06 4.69
C PRO A 28 3.09 -14.42 4.46
N THR A 29 2.35 -14.65 5.55
CA THR A 29 0.92 -14.99 5.48
C THR A 29 0.08 -13.72 5.64
N TYR A 30 -0.94 -13.61 4.80
CA TYR A 30 -1.86 -12.48 4.78
C TYR A 30 -3.29 -12.95 5.05
N ASP A 31 -4.07 -12.11 5.71
CA ASP A 31 -5.51 -12.27 5.89
C ASP A 31 -6.25 -11.90 4.59
N VAL A 32 -7.58 -12.06 4.58
CA VAL A 32 -8.43 -11.71 3.42
C VAL A 32 -8.18 -10.27 3.00
N ALA A 33 -8.00 -10.07 1.69
CA ALA A 33 -7.82 -8.75 1.11
C ALA A 33 -9.08 -7.89 1.25
N VAL A 34 -8.89 -6.66 1.72
CA VAL A 34 -9.92 -5.64 1.88
C VAL A 34 -9.72 -4.59 0.80
N ASP A 35 -10.77 -4.36 0.01
CA ASP A 35 -10.80 -3.34 -1.04
C ASP A 35 -10.79 -1.91 -0.46
N ILE A 36 -10.05 -1.01 -1.12
CA ILE A 36 -10.05 0.42 -0.86
C ILE A 36 -10.96 1.08 -1.92
N PRO A 37 -12.23 1.37 -1.57
CA PRO A 37 -13.19 1.81 -2.56
C PRO A 37 -12.89 3.27 -2.97
N GLY A 38 -12.85 3.53 -4.28
CA GLY A 38 -12.65 4.88 -4.81
C GLY A 38 -11.22 5.40 -4.67
N ILE A 39 -10.22 4.54 -4.83
CA ILE A 39 -8.82 4.94 -4.90
C ILE A 39 -8.59 5.97 -6.03
N GLN A 40 -7.87 7.04 -5.74
CA GLN A 40 -7.57 8.12 -6.68
C GLN A 40 -6.09 8.13 -7.07
N THR A 41 -5.22 8.02 -6.06
CA THR A 41 -3.76 8.07 -6.26
C THR A 41 -3.06 7.09 -5.35
N LEU A 42 -1.96 6.52 -5.84
CA LEU A 42 -0.98 5.74 -5.09
C LEU A 42 0.41 6.27 -5.45
N GLU A 43 1.06 6.88 -4.49
CA GLU A 43 2.40 7.46 -4.62
C GLU A 43 3.39 6.63 -3.82
N LEU A 44 4.50 6.25 -4.47
CA LEU A 44 5.58 5.47 -3.88
C LEU A 44 6.89 6.24 -3.98
N THR A 45 7.50 6.55 -2.85
CA THR A 45 8.76 7.31 -2.75
C THR A 45 9.82 6.45 -2.05
N PRO A 46 10.75 5.85 -2.80
CA PRO A 46 11.89 5.14 -2.21
C PRO A 46 12.79 6.08 -1.43
N GLU A 47 13.16 5.69 -0.22
CA GLU A 47 14.12 6.42 0.62
C GLU A 47 15.51 5.79 0.48
N MET A 48 16.48 6.60 0.05
CA MET A 48 17.87 6.21 -0.17
C MET A 48 18.71 6.57 1.05
N GLU A 49 19.44 5.60 1.58
CA GLU A 49 20.48 5.83 2.58
C GLU A 49 21.83 5.88 1.88
N THR A 50 22.51 7.03 1.96
CA THR A 50 23.81 7.27 1.35
C THR A 50 24.88 7.51 2.41
N LYS A 51 26.06 6.93 2.23
CA LYS A 51 27.23 7.21 3.05
C LYS A 51 28.39 7.55 2.13
N ILE A 52 29.01 8.70 2.40
CA ILE A 52 30.12 9.23 1.62
C ILE A 52 31.38 9.02 2.46
N LEU A 53 32.42 8.47 1.82
CA LEU A 53 33.76 8.41 2.39
C LEU A 53 34.56 9.57 1.80
N GLU A 54 34.92 10.52 2.65
CA GLU A 54 35.75 11.67 2.30
C GLU A 54 37.16 11.46 2.88
N GLY A 55 38.18 11.79 2.11
CA GLY A 55 39.57 11.76 2.53
C GLY A 55 40.40 12.65 1.62
N ASP A 56 41.42 13.31 2.19
CA ASP A 56 42.31 14.23 1.47
C ASP A 56 41.58 15.32 0.66
N ASP A 57 40.49 15.87 1.20
CA ASP A 57 39.64 16.90 0.56
C ASP A 57 38.96 16.42 -0.75
N GLU A 58 38.86 15.11 -0.95
CA GLU A 58 38.16 14.48 -2.08
C GLU A 58 37.16 13.40 -1.62
N ILE A 59 36.13 13.16 -2.45
CA ILE A 59 35.19 12.06 -2.25
C ILE A 59 35.85 10.78 -2.78
N LEU A 60 36.19 9.87 -1.87
CA LEU A 60 36.85 8.61 -2.18
C LEU A 60 35.85 7.50 -2.59
N ASP A 61 34.67 7.48 -1.96
CA ASP A 61 33.62 6.49 -2.27
C ASP A 61 32.23 6.98 -1.85
N ILE A 62 31.20 6.50 -2.55
CA ILE A 62 29.79 6.74 -2.22
C ILE A 62 29.05 5.40 -2.20
N PHE A 63 28.61 5.00 -1.01
CA PHE A 63 27.72 3.87 -0.84
C PHE A 63 26.27 4.34 -0.79
N SER A 64 25.37 3.71 -1.56
CA SER A 64 23.94 4.02 -1.51
C SER A 64 23.10 2.73 -1.49
N ARG A 65 22.01 2.72 -0.70
CA ARG A 65 21.03 1.63 -0.68
C ARG A 65 19.61 2.12 -0.42
N VAL A 66 18.62 1.41 -0.97
CA VAL A 66 17.20 1.64 -0.65
C VAL A 66 16.91 1.11 0.75
N ARG A 67 16.54 2.00 1.68
CA ARG A 67 16.26 1.69 3.08
C ARG A 67 14.81 1.26 3.29
N LEU A 68 13.87 2.06 2.78
CA LEU A 68 12.43 1.85 2.89
C LEU A 68 11.70 2.54 1.73
N ILE A 69 10.40 2.31 1.58
CA ILE A 69 9.54 3.05 0.64
C ILE A 69 8.45 3.75 1.43
N ASN A 70 8.35 5.06 1.30
CA ASN A 70 7.22 5.82 1.81
C ASN A 70 6.08 5.70 0.79
N PHE A 71 4.88 5.33 1.24
CA PHE A 71 3.70 5.29 0.37
C PHE A 71 2.64 6.26 0.88
N THR A 72 1.93 6.87 -0.07
CA THR A 72 0.78 7.72 0.18
C THR A 72 -0.33 7.32 -0.77
N TRP A 73 -1.55 7.17 -0.27
CA TRP A 73 -2.72 7.02 -1.12
C TRP A 73 -3.83 7.97 -0.73
N ASN A 74 -4.70 8.24 -1.70
CA ASN A 74 -5.95 8.97 -1.50
C ASN A 74 -7.14 8.15 -1.98
N SER A 75 -8.20 8.10 -1.18
CA SER A 75 -9.49 7.47 -1.53
C SER A 75 -10.63 8.48 -1.37
N ALA A 76 -11.58 8.44 -2.30
CA ALA A 76 -12.79 9.28 -2.30
C ALA A 76 -13.90 8.76 -1.38
N LYS A 77 -13.67 7.71 -0.60
CA LYS A 77 -14.61 7.16 0.38
C LYS A 77 -13.90 6.91 1.71
N ILE A 78 -14.67 6.73 2.78
CA ILE A 78 -14.16 6.36 4.11
C ILE A 78 -14.38 4.85 4.34
N PRO A 79 -13.40 3.98 4.03
CA PRO A 79 -13.50 2.55 4.34
C PRO A 79 -13.17 2.24 5.80
N LEU A 80 -14.18 1.84 6.58
CA LEU A 80 -14.03 1.51 8.01
C LEU A 80 -13.16 0.27 8.24
N ASP A 81 -13.27 -0.76 7.39
CA ASP A 81 -12.47 -1.98 7.49
C ASP A 81 -10.99 -1.73 7.17
N VAL A 82 -10.72 -0.78 6.27
CA VAL A 82 -9.36 -0.33 5.97
C VAL A 82 -8.78 0.45 7.14
N LEU A 83 -9.56 1.33 7.76
CA LEU A 83 -9.15 2.05 8.97
C LEU A 83 -8.77 1.09 10.11
N LYS A 84 -9.52 -0.01 10.27
CA LYS A 84 -9.21 -1.06 11.24
C LYS A 84 -7.83 -1.69 11.02
N ILE A 85 -7.42 -1.91 9.77
CA ILE A 85 -6.10 -2.48 9.45
C ILE A 85 -5.01 -1.41 9.62
N LEU A 86 -5.28 -0.19 9.16
CA LEU A 86 -4.31 0.92 9.16
C LEU A 86 -3.98 1.45 10.55
N LEU A 87 -4.99 1.77 11.35
CA LEU A 87 -4.83 2.45 12.64
C LEU A 87 -5.02 1.51 13.83
N GLY A 88 -5.59 0.32 13.59
CA GLY A 88 -6.05 -0.58 14.66
C GLY A 88 -7.51 -0.31 15.01
N GLY A 89 -8.01 -0.93 16.09
CA GLY A 89 -9.39 -0.75 16.56
C GLY A 89 -10.37 -1.82 16.06
N THR A 90 -11.66 -1.52 16.19
CA THR A 90 -12.76 -2.45 15.89
C THR A 90 -13.87 -1.77 15.12
N VAL A 91 -14.41 -2.47 14.12
CA VAL A 91 -15.65 -2.10 13.43
C VAL A 91 -16.75 -3.02 13.96
N THR A 92 -17.81 -2.45 14.51
CA THR A 92 -18.96 -3.19 15.04
C THR A 92 -20.23 -2.78 14.30
N LEU A 93 -20.87 -3.76 13.65
CA LEU A 93 -22.21 -3.62 13.14
C LEU A 93 -23.21 -3.87 14.27
N THR A 94 -24.07 -2.90 14.54
CA THR A 94 -25.10 -2.99 15.56
C THR A 94 -26.47 -2.67 14.97
N GLY A 95 -27.54 -3.13 15.63
CA GLY A 95 -28.91 -2.93 15.18
C GLY A 95 -29.39 -3.93 14.13
N THR A 96 -30.67 -3.80 13.77
CA THR A 96 -31.33 -4.57 12.71
C THR A 96 -32.01 -3.58 11.76
N THR A 97 -32.21 -3.96 10.50
CA THR A 97 -32.82 -3.08 9.49
C THR A 97 -34.17 -2.56 9.99
N PRO A 98 -34.45 -1.24 9.96
CA PRO A 98 -33.72 -0.17 9.26
C PRO A 98 -32.71 0.64 10.10
N SER A 99 -32.48 0.27 11.36
CA SER A 99 -31.66 1.04 12.32
C SER A 99 -30.27 0.45 12.53
N GLN A 100 -29.62 0.03 11.44
CA GLN A 100 -28.26 -0.51 11.51
C GLN A 100 -27.24 0.61 11.63
N GLN A 101 -26.24 0.42 12.49
CA GLN A 101 -25.11 1.34 12.65
C GLN A 101 -23.81 0.56 12.51
N ASN A 102 -22.90 1.09 11.69
CA ASN A 102 -21.55 0.54 11.58
C ASN A 102 -20.59 1.51 12.26
N VAL A 103 -20.07 1.12 13.42
CA VAL A 103 -19.27 1.99 14.28
C VAL A 103 -17.82 1.54 14.25
N TYR A 104 -16.94 2.44 13.81
CA TYR A 104 -15.50 2.28 13.99
C TYR A 104 -15.09 2.94 15.31
N SER A 105 -14.42 2.19 16.17
CA SER A 105 -13.86 2.68 17.44
C SER A 105 -12.38 2.37 17.51
N LEU A 106 -11.57 3.42 17.62
CA LEU A 106 -10.12 3.31 17.83
C LEU A 106 -9.85 3.12 19.33
N ALA A 107 -9.79 1.87 19.77
CA ALA A 107 -9.47 1.51 21.16
C ALA A 107 -8.03 1.00 21.34
N SER A 108 -7.32 0.72 20.25
CA SER A 108 -5.97 0.15 20.24
C SER A 108 -5.03 1.05 19.45
N GLU A 109 -3.88 1.37 20.03
CA GLU A 109 -2.86 2.28 19.47
C GLU A 109 -1.83 1.54 18.58
N HIS A 110 -2.15 0.32 18.13
CA HIS A 110 -1.20 -0.55 17.45
C HIS A 110 -1.58 -0.79 15.99
N PRO A 111 -1.14 0.08 15.07
CA PRO A 111 -1.28 -0.16 13.63
C PRO A 111 -0.57 -1.45 13.25
N GLY A 112 -1.28 -2.33 12.55
CA GLY A 112 -0.78 -3.63 12.12
C GLY A 112 0.14 -3.52 10.89
N TRP A 113 0.85 -4.61 10.60
CA TRP A 113 1.52 -4.78 9.31
C TRP A 113 0.50 -5.23 8.27
N PHE A 114 0.63 -4.75 7.04
CA PHE A 114 -0.24 -5.13 5.93
C PHE A 114 0.50 -5.16 4.59
N LYS A 115 -0.06 -5.87 3.62
CA LYS A 115 0.31 -5.84 2.21
C LYS A 115 -0.55 -4.81 1.49
N LEU A 116 0.02 -4.12 0.51
CA LEU A 116 -0.69 -3.17 -0.35
C LEU A 116 -0.50 -3.62 -1.79
N GLU A 117 -1.61 -3.77 -2.52
CA GLU A 117 -1.61 -4.15 -3.94
C GLU A 117 -2.47 -3.17 -4.72
N GLY A 118 -1.88 -2.49 -5.70
CA GLY A 118 -2.58 -1.62 -6.63
C GLY A 118 -2.62 -2.23 -8.04
N GLN A 119 -3.75 -2.13 -8.72
CA GLN A 119 -3.95 -2.57 -10.10
C GLN A 119 -4.21 -1.37 -11.01
N ALA A 120 -3.38 -1.19 -12.02
CA ALA A 120 -3.59 -0.25 -13.10
C ALA A 120 -3.94 -0.99 -14.39
N VAL A 121 -5.04 -0.61 -15.04
CA VAL A 121 -5.64 -1.39 -16.15
C VAL A 121 -5.32 -0.80 -17.52
N TYR A 122 -4.85 0.45 -17.58
CA TYR A 122 -4.40 1.02 -18.86
C TYR A 122 -2.90 0.80 -19.04
N ALA A 123 -2.56 -0.18 -19.87
CA ALA A 123 -1.21 -0.47 -20.34
C ALA A 123 -1.17 -0.44 -21.89
N GLU A 124 0.02 -0.39 -22.50
CA GLU A 124 0.15 -0.35 -23.97
C GLU A 124 -0.44 -1.58 -24.66
N GLU A 125 -0.71 -1.49 -25.97
CA GLU A 125 -1.28 -2.58 -26.77
C GLU A 125 -0.48 -3.90 -26.58
N GLY A 126 -1.16 -4.95 -26.08
CA GLY A 126 -0.54 -6.24 -25.76
C GLY A 126 -0.23 -6.46 -24.27
N LEU A 127 -0.53 -5.49 -23.39
CA LEU A 127 -0.51 -5.64 -21.94
C LEU A 127 -1.94 -5.64 -21.38
N GLY A 128 -2.20 -6.52 -20.42
CA GLY A 128 -3.50 -6.62 -19.75
C GLY A 128 -3.63 -5.65 -18.58
N ASP A 129 -2.72 -5.73 -17.61
CA ASP A 129 -2.67 -4.82 -16.46
C ASP A 129 -1.26 -4.75 -15.84
N VAL A 130 -1.09 -3.79 -14.93
CA VAL A 130 0.12 -3.59 -14.13
C VAL A 130 -0.24 -3.64 -12.66
N HIS A 131 0.42 -4.52 -11.92
CA HIS A 131 0.26 -4.63 -10.46
C HIS A 131 1.46 -4.02 -9.76
N VAL A 132 1.18 -3.25 -8.71
CA VAL A 132 2.19 -2.67 -7.82
C VAL A 132 1.99 -3.28 -6.44
N VAL A 133 2.94 -4.08 -5.99
CA VAL A 133 2.82 -4.88 -4.77
C VAL A 133 3.88 -4.47 -3.74
N LEU A 134 3.43 -4.03 -2.58
CA LEU A 134 4.26 -3.80 -1.39
C LEU A 134 3.96 -4.86 -0.33
N TYR A 135 4.97 -5.65 0.00
CA TYR A 135 4.79 -6.87 0.81
C TYR A 135 4.64 -6.64 2.32
N LYS A 136 5.22 -5.57 2.86
CA LYS A 136 5.21 -5.30 4.30
C LYS A 136 5.17 -3.79 4.57
N CYS A 137 3.97 -3.29 4.76
CA CYS A 137 3.63 -1.90 5.01
C CYS A 137 3.14 -1.69 6.43
N LYS A 138 3.40 -0.49 6.98
CA LYS A 138 2.81 -0.03 8.24
C LYS A 138 2.41 1.43 8.10
N CYS A 139 1.25 1.78 8.62
CA CYS A 139 0.80 3.17 8.71
C CYS A 139 1.65 3.89 9.77
N THR A 140 2.34 4.95 9.39
CA THR A 140 3.24 5.72 10.28
C THR A 140 2.92 7.20 10.31
N GLY A 141 2.45 7.78 9.19
CA GLY A 141 2.02 9.17 9.14
C GLY A 141 0.52 9.35 9.41
N GLY A 142 -0.20 8.26 9.66
CA GLY A 142 -1.62 8.27 10.03
C GLY A 142 -2.57 8.22 8.83
N ALA A 143 -3.87 8.24 9.14
CA ALA A 143 -4.93 8.35 8.15
C ALA A 143 -5.76 9.60 8.46
N ALA A 144 -5.69 10.59 7.57
CA ALA A 144 -6.43 11.84 7.67
C ALA A 144 -7.69 11.75 6.83
N PHE A 145 -8.81 12.19 7.39
CA PHE A 145 -10.08 12.36 6.68
C PHE A 145 -10.66 13.74 7.00
N SER A 146 -11.20 14.38 5.98
CA SER A 146 -11.95 15.64 6.12
C SER A 146 -13.42 15.38 5.81
N ILE A 147 -14.30 15.97 6.63
CA ILE A 147 -15.74 16.00 6.38
C ILE A 147 -16.12 17.48 6.34
N GLY A 148 -16.59 17.94 5.18
CA GLY A 148 -16.88 19.35 4.93
C GLY A 148 -17.89 19.52 3.80
N ASN A 149 -17.79 20.64 3.09
CA ASN A 149 -18.70 20.94 1.95
C ASN A 149 -18.35 20.16 0.67
N GLU A 150 -17.21 19.45 0.68
CA GLU A 150 -16.72 18.57 -0.40
C GLU A 150 -16.79 17.10 0.03
N PHE A 151 -16.71 16.18 -0.94
CA PHE A 151 -16.67 14.75 -0.66
C PHE A 151 -15.50 14.40 0.26
N ALA A 152 -15.74 13.51 1.23
CA ALA A 152 -14.71 13.08 2.15
C ALA A 152 -13.60 12.33 1.42
N VAL A 153 -12.36 12.80 1.58
CA VAL A 153 -11.17 12.13 1.07
C VAL A 153 -10.41 11.54 2.25
N LEU A 154 -10.10 10.24 2.17
CA LEU A 154 -9.20 9.58 3.09
C LEU A 154 -7.79 9.57 2.49
N LYS A 155 -6.86 10.23 3.17
CA LYS A 155 -5.43 10.18 2.86
C LYS A 155 -4.71 9.34 3.90
N ALA A 156 -4.04 8.26 3.50
CA ALA A 156 -3.21 7.47 4.40
C ALA A 156 -1.75 7.52 3.96
N THR A 157 -0.86 7.61 4.95
CA THR A 157 0.59 7.64 4.72
C THR A 157 1.29 6.60 5.59
N GLY A 158 2.26 5.91 5.00
CA GLY A 158 2.98 4.86 5.70
C GLY A 158 4.31 4.50 5.08
N GLN A 159 4.93 3.50 5.67
CA GLN A 159 6.25 3.01 5.30
C GLN A 159 6.19 1.52 4.98
N ALA A 160 6.78 1.15 3.86
CA ALA A 160 7.03 -0.23 3.46
C ALA A 160 8.50 -0.59 3.70
N ILE A 161 8.70 -1.75 4.30
CA ILE A 161 10.03 -2.32 4.59
C ILE A 161 10.16 -3.71 3.99
N ARG A 162 11.40 -4.21 3.94
CA ARG A 162 11.65 -5.58 3.49
C ARG A 162 10.99 -6.58 4.45
N THR A 163 10.35 -7.59 3.89
CA THR A 163 9.91 -8.77 4.66
C THR A 163 11.09 -9.43 5.36
N ALA A 164 10.85 -10.05 6.51
CA ALA A 164 11.91 -10.76 7.21
C ALA A 164 12.32 -12.03 6.46
N SER A 165 11.35 -12.71 5.84
CA SER A 165 11.51 -13.99 5.14
C SER A 165 12.25 -13.91 3.81
N ASN A 166 11.69 -13.24 2.80
CA ASN A 166 12.21 -13.22 1.43
C ASN A 166 12.91 -11.90 1.02
N LYS A 167 13.04 -10.95 1.95
CA LYS A 167 13.63 -9.61 1.75
C LYS A 167 13.00 -8.79 0.61
N LYS A 168 11.81 -9.19 0.13
CA LYS A 168 11.05 -8.47 -0.88
C LYS A 168 10.51 -7.16 -0.30
N LEU A 169 10.49 -6.13 -1.14
CA LEU A 169 10.07 -4.79 -0.79
C LEU A 169 8.93 -4.32 -1.69
N LEU A 170 9.19 -4.28 -3.00
CA LEU A 170 8.29 -3.82 -4.05
C LEU A 170 8.46 -4.73 -5.27
N ASP A 171 7.36 -5.24 -5.79
CA ASP A 171 7.31 -5.86 -7.12
C ASP A 171 6.37 -5.01 -8.00
N ILE A 172 6.80 -4.74 -9.23
CA ILE A 172 5.95 -4.19 -10.30
C ILE A 172 5.80 -5.29 -11.34
N VAL A 173 4.57 -5.77 -11.54
CA VAL A 173 4.28 -6.92 -12.39
C VAL A 173 3.47 -6.46 -13.59
N PHE A 174 3.98 -6.73 -14.78
CA PHE A 174 3.26 -6.56 -16.04
C PHE A 174 2.61 -7.90 -16.39
N ASN A 175 1.29 -7.95 -16.44
CA ASN A 175 0.59 -9.16 -16.89
C ASN A 175 0.18 -9.02 -18.35
N GLU A 176 0.41 -10.07 -19.13
CA GLU A 176 -0.04 -10.17 -20.53
C GLU A 176 -1.58 -10.23 -20.62
N THR A 177 -2.25 -10.72 -19.58
CA THR A 177 -3.71 -10.75 -19.46
C THR A 177 -4.11 -10.19 -18.10
N ALA A 178 -5.18 -9.39 -18.07
CA ALA A 178 -5.67 -8.77 -16.85
C ALA A 178 -5.95 -9.83 -15.78
N THR A 179 -5.31 -9.67 -14.62
CA THR A 179 -5.39 -10.60 -13.50
C THR A 179 -5.91 -9.83 -12.29
N PRO A 180 -6.97 -10.30 -11.60
CA PRO A 180 -7.45 -9.60 -10.41
C PRO A 180 -6.38 -9.63 -9.31
N ILE A 181 -6.17 -8.48 -8.64
CA ILE A 181 -5.35 -8.43 -7.43
C ILE A 181 -6.00 -9.24 -6.31
N ALA A 182 -5.16 -9.97 -5.55
CA ALA A 182 -5.58 -10.92 -4.52
C ALA A 182 -6.01 -10.23 -3.22
#